data_AF-A0AAD9K5P6-F1
#
_entry.id   AF-A0AAD9K5P6-F1
#
_cell.length_a   1.000
_cell.length_b   1.000
_cell.length_c   1.000
_cell.angle_alpha   90.00
_cell.angle_beta   90.00
_cell.angle_gamma   90.00
#
_symmetry.space_group_name_H-M   'P 1'
#
loop_
_entity.id
_entity.type
_entity.pdbx_description
1 polymer ?
#
loop_
_entity_poly.entity_id
_entity_poly.type
_entity_poly.pdbx_seq_one_letter_code
_entity_poly.pdbx_strand_id
1 'polypeptide(L)'
;WIFRINFGKIFRIDQEKPKDPPIPCVFNKTKWSRSTTYPPYYIDINKYDLSNFTFITGASSNHFKESKDLIASIQKHFPHKTIYYYDLGLDKNQVEQLRNWCNVYYIKWHVRTYPKHVWTIKYYAFKSLVIYMQVVDFLLRSTSRIGVQCMTQLVSRMVL
;
A
#
# COMPACT_ATOMS: atom_id res chain seq x y z
N TRP A 1 -2.10 1.64 -33.90
CA TRP A 1 -3.09 1.64 -32.82
C TRP A 1 -2.44 2.13 -31.53
N ILE A 2 -2.43 3.45 -31.29
CA ILE A 2 -1.84 4.04 -30.08
C ILE A 2 -2.98 4.28 -29.09
N PHE A 3 -2.98 3.55 -27.98
CA PHE A 3 -3.93 3.79 -26.89
C PHE A 3 -3.51 5.08 -26.16
N ARG A 4 -4.29 6.15 -26.34
CA ARG A 4 -4.14 7.38 -25.57
C ARG A 4 -4.71 7.13 -24.17
N ILE A 5 -3.84 6.75 -23.23
CA ILE A 5 -4.20 6.60 -21.82
C ILE A 5 -4.32 8.01 -21.21
N ASN A 6 -5.52 8.40 -20.80
CA ASN A 6 -5.76 9.70 -20.17
C ASN A 6 -5.38 9.64 -18.67
N PHE A 7 -4.12 9.95 -18.40
CA PHE A 7 -3.51 9.85 -17.06
C PHE A 7 -4.19 10.72 -15.99
N GLY A 8 -4.84 11.83 -16.36
CA GLY A 8 -5.50 12.73 -15.41
C GLY A 8 -6.66 12.11 -14.61
N LYS A 9 -7.28 11.03 -15.11
CA LYS A 9 -8.30 10.25 -14.38
C LYS A 9 -7.76 9.03 -13.65
N ILE A 10 -6.53 8.60 -13.93
CA ILE A 10 -5.94 7.36 -13.41
C ILE A 10 -5.24 7.60 -12.06
N PHE A 11 -4.77 8.82 -11.80
CA PHE A 11 -3.99 9.15 -10.60
C PHE A 11 -4.81 9.65 -9.41
N ARG A 12 -6.15 9.67 -9.47
CA ARG A 12 -6.93 9.81 -8.24
C ARG A 12 -7.04 8.45 -7.58
N ILE A 13 -6.11 8.19 -6.65
CA ILE A 13 -6.33 7.15 -5.66
C ILE A 13 -7.44 7.70 -4.75
N ASP A 14 -8.64 7.13 -4.85
CA ASP A 14 -9.73 7.41 -3.92
C ASP A 14 -9.34 6.83 -2.54
N GLN A 15 -8.52 7.59 -1.82
CA GLN A 15 -8.07 7.31 -0.47
C GLN A 15 -9.19 7.74 0.47
N GLU A 16 -9.86 6.77 1.08
CA GLU A 16 -10.75 7.09 2.19
C GLU A 16 -9.87 7.38 3.42
N LYS A 17 -9.93 8.61 3.93
CA LYS A 17 -9.15 8.97 5.12
C LYS A 17 -9.56 8.05 6.29
N PRO A 18 -8.60 7.53 7.07
CA PRO A 18 -8.90 6.79 8.29
C PRO A 18 -9.78 7.64 9.19
N LYS A 19 -10.78 7.02 9.80
CA LYS A 19 -11.50 7.65 10.92
C LYS A 19 -10.53 7.72 12.09
N ASP A 20 -10.51 8.85 12.81
CA ASP A 20 -9.75 8.96 14.06
C ASP A 20 -10.16 7.80 14.98
N PRO A 21 -9.20 7.06 15.57
CA PRO A 21 -9.49 5.77 16.17
C PRO A 21 -10.39 5.94 17.41
N PRO A 22 -11.58 5.31 17.45
CA PRO A 22 -12.44 5.35 18.63
C PRO A 22 -11.97 4.42 19.76
N ILE A 23 -10.89 3.64 19.56
CA ILE A 23 -10.41 2.59 20.47
C ILE A 23 -8.87 2.58 20.46
N PRO A 24 -8.19 2.43 21.62
CA PRO A 24 -6.75 2.27 21.65
C PRO A 24 -6.36 1.00 20.88
N CYS A 25 -5.45 1.17 19.93
CA CYS A 25 -4.98 0.14 19.00
C CYS A 25 -4.10 -0.90 19.72
N VAL A 26 -4.71 -1.73 20.58
CA VAL A 26 -4.01 -2.76 21.36
C VAL A 26 -4.36 -4.13 20.79
N PHE A 27 -3.50 -4.64 19.90
CA PHE A 27 -3.56 -6.06 19.52
C PHE A 27 -2.93 -6.89 20.64
N ASN A 28 -3.73 -7.79 21.23
CA ASN A 28 -3.27 -8.69 22.27
C ASN A 28 -2.18 -9.64 21.78
N LYS A 29 -1.14 -9.82 22.60
CA LYS A 29 0.08 -10.57 22.28
C LYS A 29 -0.25 -12.03 21.93
N THR A 30 -0.15 -12.41 20.64
CA THR A 30 0.10 -13.81 20.31
C THR A 30 1.59 -14.11 20.46
N LYS A 31 1.87 -15.20 21.18
CA LYS A 31 3.20 -15.62 21.65
C LYS A 31 4.00 -16.18 20.47
N TRP A 32 4.76 -15.31 19.80
CA TRP A 32 5.82 -15.73 18.88
C TRP A 32 7.11 -15.91 19.68
N SER A 33 7.58 -17.15 19.87
CA SER A 33 8.92 -17.41 20.42
C SER A 33 9.95 -17.20 19.33
N ARG A 34 10.87 -16.25 19.55
CA ARG A 34 12.00 -15.99 18.66
C ARG A 34 12.97 -17.16 18.73
N SER A 35 13.20 -17.84 17.59
CA SER A 35 14.45 -18.59 17.38
C SER A 35 15.56 -17.55 17.18
N THR A 36 16.65 -17.66 17.94
CA THR A 36 17.74 -16.67 17.99
C THR A 36 18.84 -16.90 16.94
N THR A 37 18.62 -17.77 15.96
CA THR A 37 19.59 -18.07 14.90
C THR A 37 19.16 -17.42 13.58
N TYR A 38 19.62 -16.19 13.37
CA TYR A 38 19.41 -15.44 12.14
C TYR A 38 20.61 -15.66 11.19
N PRO A 39 20.43 -16.09 9.92
CA PRO A 39 21.50 -16.09 8.92
C PRO A 39 22.19 -14.71 8.75
N PRO A 40 23.44 -14.64 8.26
CA PRO A 40 24.29 -13.44 8.36
C PRO A 40 23.91 -12.23 7.48
N TYR A 41 22.74 -12.23 6.81
CA TYR A 41 22.32 -11.17 5.89
C TYR A 41 21.04 -10.46 6.36
N TYR A 42 21.03 -9.94 7.58
CA TYR A 42 19.98 -9.02 8.03
C TYR A 42 20.51 -7.59 8.06
N ILE A 43 19.72 -6.70 7.46
CA ILE A 43 19.91 -5.26 7.56
C ILE A 43 19.40 -4.84 8.94
N ASP A 44 20.28 -4.26 9.76
CA ASP A 44 19.86 -3.62 11.00
C ASP A 44 19.11 -2.33 10.69
N ILE A 45 17.79 -2.40 10.80
CA ILE A 45 16.88 -1.28 10.52
C ILE A 45 17.06 -0.11 11.50
N ASN A 46 17.64 -0.35 12.68
CA ASN A 46 17.90 0.70 13.66
C ASN A 46 19.01 1.65 13.21
N LYS A 47 19.76 1.28 12.17
CA LYS A 47 20.81 2.11 11.57
C LYS A 47 20.28 3.19 10.62
N TYR A 48 19.00 3.12 10.22
CA TYR A 48 18.42 4.00 9.21
C TYR A 48 17.39 4.94 9.81
N ASP A 49 17.26 6.14 9.23
CA ASP A 49 16.14 7.02 9.55
C ASP A 49 14.84 6.44 8.97
N LEU A 50 14.03 5.93 9.88
CA LEU A 50 12.74 5.35 9.61
C LEU A 50 11.59 6.36 9.80
N SER A 51 11.87 7.66 9.85
CA SER A 51 10.84 8.70 9.96
C SER A 51 9.87 8.70 8.78
N ASN A 52 10.38 8.50 7.55
CA ASN A 52 9.64 8.74 6.30
C ASN A 52 9.20 7.48 5.54
N PHE A 53 9.37 6.29 6.10
CA PHE A 53 8.91 5.07 5.42
C PHE A 53 7.44 4.75 5.74
N THR A 54 6.76 4.09 4.80
CA THR A 54 5.35 3.69 4.89
C THR A 54 5.20 2.22 4.50
N PHE A 55 4.26 1.52 5.11
CA PHE A 55 3.95 0.13 4.74
C PHE A 55 2.93 0.09 3.62
N ILE A 56 3.18 -0.78 2.63
CA ILE A 56 2.25 -1.06 1.54
C ILE A 56 1.99 -2.55 1.56
N THR A 57 0.73 -2.94 1.59
CA THR A 57 0.31 -4.33 1.52
C THR A 57 -1.03 -4.44 0.81
N GLY A 58 -1.51 -5.66 0.58
CA GLY A 58 -2.81 -5.93 0.01
C GLY A 58 -3.09 -7.43 -0.03
N ALA A 59 -4.36 -7.79 -0.05
CA ALA A 59 -4.77 -9.19 -0.14
C ALA A 59 -6.07 -9.34 -0.94
N SER A 60 -6.24 -10.53 -1.49
CA SER A 60 -7.54 -11.05 -1.94
C SER A 60 -8.27 -11.73 -0.77
N SER A 61 -9.58 -11.93 -0.90
CA SER A 61 -10.42 -12.51 0.17
C SER A 61 -9.85 -13.82 0.75
N ASN A 62 -9.29 -14.69 -0.10
CA ASN A 62 -8.72 -15.98 0.32
C ASN A 62 -7.40 -15.87 1.14
N HIS A 63 -6.81 -14.67 1.25
CA HIS A 63 -5.62 -14.39 2.06
C HIS A 63 -5.87 -13.29 3.11
N PHE A 64 -7.14 -12.93 3.34
CA PHE A 64 -7.48 -11.85 4.26
C PHE A 64 -7.07 -12.19 5.70
N LYS A 65 -7.17 -13.46 6.11
CA LYS A 65 -6.81 -13.88 7.46
C LYS A 65 -5.31 -13.69 7.74
N GLU A 66 -4.46 -14.13 6.82
CA GLU A 66 -3.00 -13.99 6.89
C GLU A 66 -2.59 -12.52 6.88
N SER A 67 -3.31 -11.69 6.12
CA SER A 67 -3.06 -10.24 6.10
C SER A 67 -3.33 -9.58 7.46
N LYS A 68 -4.27 -10.09 8.27
CA LYS A 68 -4.52 -9.56 9.62
C LYS A 68 -3.32 -9.75 10.53
N ASP A 69 -2.67 -10.91 10.48
CA ASP A 69 -1.48 -11.19 11.30
C ASP A 69 -0.32 -10.26 10.91
N LEU A 70 -0.16 -9.99 9.61
CA LEU A 70 0.80 -9.01 9.11
C LEU A 70 0.50 -7.60 9.64
N ILE A 71 -0.75 -7.14 9.53
CA ILE A 71 -1.16 -5.81 10.00
C ILE A 71 -0.98 -5.68 11.52
N ALA A 72 -1.37 -6.69 12.28
CA ALA A 72 -1.18 -6.71 13.72
C ALA A 72 0.31 -6.65 14.10
N SER A 73 1.18 -7.35 13.35
CA SER A 73 2.63 -7.30 13.53
C SER A 73 3.19 -5.91 13.24
N ILE A 74 2.78 -5.28 12.13
CA ILE A 74 3.19 -3.91 11.78
C ILE A 74 2.76 -2.94 12.87
N GLN A 75 1.49 -2.96 13.29
CA GLN A 75 0.97 -2.06 14.32
C GLN A 75 1.65 -2.28 15.68
N LYS A 76 2.07 -3.50 15.99
CA LYS A 76 2.82 -3.81 17.22
C LYS A 76 4.23 -3.22 17.22
N HIS A 77 4.94 -3.34 16.10
CA HIS A 77 6.34 -2.92 15.98
C HIS A 77 6.50 -1.46 15.53
N PHE A 78 5.48 -0.91 14.88
CA PHE A 78 5.46 0.41 14.26
C PHE A 78 4.10 1.11 14.47
N PRO A 79 3.69 1.37 15.73
CA PRO A 79 2.32 1.76 16.08
C PRO A 79 1.81 3.04 15.42
N HIS A 80 2.71 3.97 15.07
CA HIS A 80 2.37 5.25 14.44
C HIS A 80 2.55 5.26 12.92
N LYS A 81 2.89 4.12 12.31
CA LYS A 81 3.12 4.06 10.88
C LYS A 81 1.83 3.81 10.11
N THR A 82 1.70 4.57 9.04
CA THR A 82 0.66 4.41 8.05
C THR A 82 0.85 3.10 7.29
N ILE A 83 -0.27 2.44 7.00
CA ILE A 83 -0.34 1.25 6.17
C ILE A 83 -1.31 1.51 5.02
N TYR A 84 -0.81 1.49 3.79
CA TYR A 84 -1.63 1.47 2.59
C TYR A 84 -2.04 0.03 2.28
N TYR A 85 -3.33 -0.26 2.35
CA TYR A 85 -3.88 -1.59 2.10
C TYR A 85 -4.66 -1.62 0.80
N TYR A 86 -4.14 -2.32 -0.19
CA TYR A 86 -4.77 -2.56 -1.48
C TYR A 86 -5.78 -3.71 -1.40
N ASP A 87 -7.03 -3.40 -1.69
CA ASP A 87 -8.10 -4.37 -1.87
C ASP A 87 -7.97 -5.04 -3.24
N LEU A 88 -7.49 -6.28 -3.25
CA LEU A 88 -7.30 -7.08 -4.46
C LEU A 88 -8.51 -7.99 -4.76
N GLY A 89 -9.68 -7.72 -4.19
CA GLY A 89 -10.85 -8.59 -4.29
C GLY A 89 -11.27 -9.11 -2.92
N LEU A 90 -11.46 -8.18 -1.99
CA LEU A 90 -12.08 -8.41 -0.69
C LEU A 90 -13.61 -8.41 -0.81
N ASP A 91 -14.24 -9.17 0.08
CA ASP A 91 -15.68 -9.21 0.20
C ASP A 91 -16.17 -8.01 1.03
N LYS A 92 -17.45 -7.64 0.89
CA LYS A 92 -18.01 -6.44 1.56
C LYS A 92 -17.74 -6.40 3.07
N ASN A 93 -17.92 -7.54 3.75
CA ASN A 93 -17.69 -7.65 5.20
C ASN A 93 -16.21 -7.46 5.57
N GLN A 94 -15.29 -7.89 4.70
CA GLN A 94 -13.84 -7.72 4.92
C GLN A 94 -13.43 -6.27 4.70
N VAL A 95 -13.99 -5.59 3.71
CA VAL A 95 -13.79 -4.16 3.48
C VAL A 95 -14.28 -3.34 4.68
N GLU A 96 -15.44 -3.68 5.24
CA GLU A 96 -15.96 -3.02 6.43
C GLU A 96 -15.06 -3.24 7.65
N GLN A 97 -14.57 -4.47 7.86
CA GLN A 97 -13.58 -4.74 8.91
C GLN A 97 -12.30 -3.93 8.72
N LEU A 98 -11.76 -3.91 7.50
CA LEU A 98 -10.52 -3.21 7.14
C LEU A 98 -10.63 -1.69 7.39
N ARG A 99 -11.77 -1.08 7.08
CA ARG A 99 -12.04 0.34 7.32
C ARG A 99 -12.02 0.75 8.80
N ASN A 100 -12.20 -0.22 9.69
CA ASN A 100 -12.17 0.00 11.13
C ASN A 100 -10.76 -0.21 11.73
N TRP A 101 -9.75 -0.54 10.93
CA TRP A 101 -8.38 -0.76 11.42
C TRP A 101 -7.61 0.55 11.58
N CYS A 102 -6.86 0.65 12.66
CA CYS A 102 -6.03 1.82 12.96
C CYS A 102 -4.92 2.04 11.95
N ASN A 103 -4.72 3.29 11.52
CA ASN A 103 -3.62 3.70 10.63
C ASN A 103 -3.58 2.94 9.29
N VAL A 104 -4.70 2.32 8.91
CA VAL A 104 -4.84 1.60 7.64
C VAL A 104 -5.69 2.42 6.67
N TYR A 105 -5.10 2.72 5.51
CA TYR A 105 -5.76 3.40 4.40
C TYR A 105 -6.23 2.35 3.40
N TYR A 106 -7.54 2.24 3.25
CA TYR A 106 -8.15 1.39 2.24
C TYR A 106 -7.93 1.98 0.83
N ILE A 107 -7.37 1.17 -0.07
CA ILE A 107 -7.21 1.52 -1.48
C ILE A 107 -7.90 0.47 -2.32
N LYS A 108 -8.95 0.87 -3.03
CA LYS A 108 -9.65 -0.02 -3.96
C LYS A 108 -8.81 -0.27 -5.21
N TRP A 109 -8.55 -1.54 -5.55
CA TRP A 109 -7.91 -1.87 -6.81
C TRP A 109 -8.91 -1.82 -7.97
N HIS A 110 -8.78 -0.81 -8.82
CA HIS A 110 -9.63 -0.66 -10.01
C HIS A 110 -9.16 -1.58 -11.15
N VAL A 111 -9.51 -2.86 -11.06
CA VAL A 111 -9.16 -3.90 -12.04
C VAL A 111 -9.50 -3.56 -13.50
N ARG A 112 -10.57 -2.79 -13.72
CA ARG A 112 -11.12 -2.52 -15.07
C ARG A 112 -10.34 -1.46 -15.85
N THR A 113 -9.45 -0.70 -15.22
CA THR A 113 -8.62 0.30 -15.92
C THR A 113 -7.36 -0.29 -16.52
N TYR A 114 -7.04 -1.56 -16.23
CA TYR A 114 -5.81 -2.22 -16.66
C TYR A 114 -6.08 -3.42 -17.58
N PRO A 115 -5.09 -3.82 -18.41
CA PRO A 115 -5.20 -5.03 -19.23
C PRO A 115 -5.49 -6.30 -18.42
N LYS A 116 -6.06 -7.32 -19.07
CA LYS A 116 -6.48 -8.58 -18.42
C LYS A 116 -5.40 -9.27 -17.60
N HIS A 117 -4.17 -9.25 -18.10
CA HIS A 117 -3.04 -9.87 -17.40
C HIS A 117 -2.66 -9.14 -16.10
N VAL A 118 -2.94 -7.84 -15.99
CA VAL A 118 -2.65 -7.05 -14.79
C VAL A 118 -3.63 -7.34 -13.67
N TRP A 119 -4.93 -7.35 -13.99
CA TRP A 119 -5.95 -7.55 -12.97
C TRP A 119 -6.17 -9.01 -12.58
N THR A 120 -5.62 -9.95 -13.36
CA THR A 120 -5.57 -11.35 -12.95
C THR A 120 -4.46 -11.55 -11.92
N ILE A 121 -4.83 -11.59 -10.64
CA ILE A 121 -3.94 -11.65 -9.47
C ILE A 121 -2.90 -12.78 -9.57
N LYS A 122 -3.27 -13.91 -10.17
CA LYS A 122 -2.41 -15.09 -10.36
C LYS A 122 -1.14 -14.80 -11.18
N TYR A 123 -1.15 -13.77 -12.03
CA TYR A 123 0.04 -13.40 -12.81
C TYR A 123 0.96 -12.43 -12.06
N TYR A 124 0.59 -11.99 -10.86
CA TYR A 124 1.37 -11.10 -9.99
C TYR A 124 1.80 -9.76 -10.61
N ALA A 125 1.37 -9.43 -11.82
CA ALA A 125 1.71 -8.20 -12.53
C ALA A 125 1.26 -6.92 -11.78
N PHE A 126 0.22 -7.03 -10.95
CA PHE A 126 -0.21 -5.93 -10.08
C PHE A 126 0.87 -5.49 -9.07
N LYS A 127 1.79 -6.37 -8.66
CA LYS A 127 2.82 -6.05 -7.65
C LYS A 127 3.70 -4.89 -8.10
N SER A 128 4.21 -4.94 -9.33
CA SER A 128 5.05 -3.89 -9.89
C SER A 128 4.30 -2.57 -10.02
N LEU A 129 3.00 -2.61 -10.34
CA LEU A 129 2.16 -1.42 -10.44
C LEU A 129 1.87 -0.80 -9.07
N VAL A 130 1.59 -1.62 -8.05
CA VAL A 130 1.40 -1.13 -6.68
C VAL A 130 2.65 -0.40 -6.21
N ILE A 131 3.84 -0.97 -6.43
CA ILE A 131 5.12 -0.31 -6.10
C ILE A 131 5.26 0.99 -6.88
N TYR A 132 5.08 0.96 -8.20
CA TYR A 132 5.19 2.13 -9.06
C TYR A 132 4.25 3.26 -8.62
N MET A 133 2.98 2.94 -8.35
CA MET A 133 1.98 3.93 -7.92
C MET A 133 2.35 4.60 -6.61
N GLN A 134 2.94 3.85 -5.67
CA GLN A 134 3.33 4.38 -4.37
C GLN A 134 4.61 5.22 -4.46
N VAL A 135 5.57 4.81 -5.30
CA VAL A 135 6.75 5.63 -5.60
C VAL A 135 6.32 6.95 -6.23
N VAL A 136 5.41 6.91 -7.23
CA VAL A 136 4.90 8.12 -7.87
C VAL A 136 4.15 9.00 -6.87
N ASP A 137 3.24 8.46 -6.05
CA ASP A 137 2.51 9.23 -5.04
C ASP A 137 3.46 9.88 -4.02
N PHE A 138 4.48 9.13 -3.55
CA PHE A 138 5.51 9.67 -2.66
C PHE A 138 6.29 10.83 -3.31
N LEU A 139 6.70 10.67 -4.57
CA LEU A 139 7.39 11.73 -5.30
C LEU A 139 6.51 12.96 -5.50
N LEU A 140 5.23 12.78 -5.84
CA LEU A 140 4.28 13.89 -6.01
C LEU A 140 4.02 14.64 -4.71
N ARG A 141 3.98 13.95 -3.56
CA ARG A 141 3.79 14.56 -2.24
C ARG A 141 5.02 15.29 -1.71
N SER A 142 6.22 14.82 -2.07
CA SER A 142 7.49 15.41 -1.64
C SER A 142 7.89 16.63 -2.48
N THR A 143 7.40 16.75 -3.72
CA THR A 143 7.57 17.98 -4.51
C THR A 143 6.59 19.06 -4.07
N SER A 144 7.09 20.28 -3.80
CA SER A 144 6.25 21.46 -3.61
C SER A 144 5.31 21.67 -4.81
N ARG A 145 4.16 22.36 -4.63
CA ARG A 145 3.12 22.55 -5.67
C ARG A 145 3.64 23.07 -7.02
N ILE A 146 4.83 23.68 -7.06
CA ILE A 146 5.53 24.17 -8.27
C ILE A 146 6.17 23.01 -9.06
N GLY A 147 6.59 21.93 -8.41
CA GLY A 147 7.21 20.75 -9.05
C GLY A 147 6.22 19.79 -9.72
N VAL A 148 4.95 19.81 -9.33
CA VAL A 148 3.89 18.92 -9.90
C VAL A 148 3.65 19.22 -11.39
N GLN A 149 3.78 20.48 -11.81
CA GLN A 149 3.69 20.87 -13.24
C GLN A 149 4.88 20.38 -14.06
N CYS A 150 6.08 20.29 -13.47
CA CYS A 150 7.29 19.87 -14.16
C CYS A 150 7.39 18.34 -14.28
N MET A 151 7.02 17.61 -13.22
CA MET A 151 7.00 16.14 -13.23
C MET A 151 5.94 15.55 -14.17
N THR A 152 4.75 16.18 -14.26
CA THR A 152 3.72 15.73 -15.21
C THR A 152 4.13 15.91 -16.68
N GLN A 153 4.93 16.93 -16.99
CA GLN A 153 5.55 17.10 -18.32
C GLN A 153 6.67 16.09 -18.60
N LEU A 154 7.49 15.75 -17.61
CA LEU A 154 8.58 14.77 -17.74
C LEU A 154 8.07 13.34 -17.94
N VAL A 155 7.06 12.91 -17.16
CA VAL A 155 6.46 11.57 -17.32
C VAL A 155 5.73 11.45 -18.67
N SER A 156 5.17 12.54 -19.20
CA SER A 156 4.57 12.55 -20.55
C SER A 156 5.59 12.49 -21.68
N ARG A 157 6.86 12.86 -21.42
CA ARG A 157 7.95 12.84 -22.42
C ARG A 157 8.79 11.57 -22.38
N MET A 158 8.82 10.85 -21.27
CA MET A 158 9.52 9.54 -21.17
C MET A 158 8.76 8.38 -21.84
N VAL A 159 7.53 8.61 -22.31
CA VAL A 159 6.67 7.59 -22.96
C VAL A 159 6.30 8.01 -24.41
N LEU A 160 7.06 8.94 -25.00
CA LEU A 160 7.04 9.22 -26.44
C LEU A 160 8.28 8.63 -27.10
#